data_AF-A0AAU9Z049-F1
#
_entry.id   AF-A0AAU9Z049-F1
#
_cell.length_a   1.000
_cell.length_b   1.000
_cell.length_c   1.000
_cell.angle_alpha   90.00
_cell.angle_beta   90.00
_cell.angle_gamma   90.00
#
_symmetry.space_group_name_H-M   'P 1'
#
loop_
_entity.id
_entity.type
_entity.pdbx_description
1 polymer ?
#
loop_
_entity_poly.entity_id
_entity_poly.type
_entity_poly.pdbx_seq_one_letter_code
_entity_poly.pdbx_strand_id
1 'polypeptide(L)'
;MNRRVLLNMPSKSWSHRRRRRQDNPIPFPELFDGDTERLPEFIVQTGSYMFVDDQVFDTDELKVTFLITRLKGPALQWVIPYIEKESPLLSDYSGFLAEMKRVFGWEEDDDF
;
A
#
# COMPACT_ATOMS: atom_id res chain seq x y z
N MET A 1 2.51 -0.21 61.36
CA MET A 1 1.20 -0.61 60.80
C MET A 1 0.82 0.33 59.66
N ASN A 2 0.33 -0.22 58.55
CA ASN A 2 -0.07 0.44 57.30
C ASN A 2 -1.14 1.53 57.44
N ARG A 3 -1.14 2.52 56.52
CA ARG A 3 -2.11 2.58 55.39
C ARG A 3 -1.84 3.81 54.50
N ARG A 4 -1.45 3.53 53.26
CA ARG A 4 -1.40 4.45 52.11
C ARG A 4 -2.82 4.96 51.82
N VAL A 5 -2.99 6.27 51.77
CA VAL A 5 -4.19 6.90 51.19
C VAL A 5 -3.93 7.04 49.68
N LEU A 6 -4.70 6.29 48.90
CA LEU A 6 -4.72 6.36 47.44
C LEU A 6 -5.41 7.67 47.03
N LEU A 7 -4.65 8.59 46.42
CA LEU A 7 -5.26 9.71 45.71
C LEU A 7 -5.87 9.18 44.42
N ASN A 8 -7.19 9.29 44.37
CA ASN A 8 -8.04 9.10 43.21
C ASN A 8 -7.69 10.15 42.14
N MET A 9 -7.14 9.73 41.00
CA MET A 9 -6.91 10.57 39.81
C MET A 9 -7.61 9.89 38.62
N PRO A 10 -8.37 10.63 37.79
CA PRO A 10 -9.23 10.03 36.76
C PRO A 10 -8.40 9.31 35.70
N SER A 11 -8.70 8.02 35.52
CA SER A 11 -8.29 7.22 34.37
C SER A 11 -8.91 7.79 33.09
N LYS A 12 -8.23 8.74 32.46
CA LYS A 12 -8.34 9.01 31.02
C LYS A 12 -6.96 9.25 30.45
N SER A 13 -6.12 8.22 30.56
CA SER A 13 -5.00 8.02 29.65
C SER A 13 -5.56 7.77 28.25
N TRP A 14 -5.89 8.83 27.52
CA TRP A 14 -5.82 8.74 26.07
C TRP A 14 -4.35 8.90 25.74
N SER A 15 -3.65 7.77 25.81
CA SER A 15 -2.45 7.59 25.03
C SER A 15 -2.76 8.15 23.65
N HIS A 16 -2.01 9.17 23.21
CA HIS A 16 -1.99 9.51 21.80
C HIS A 16 -1.57 8.22 21.11
N ARG A 17 -2.56 7.47 20.61
CA ARG A 17 -2.34 6.30 19.79
C ARG A 17 -1.68 6.87 18.54
N ARG A 18 -0.34 6.94 18.55
CA ARG A 18 0.42 6.66 17.35
C ARG A 18 -0.21 5.37 16.84
N ARG A 19 -1.02 5.46 15.79
CA ARG A 19 -1.65 4.28 15.17
C ARG A 19 -0.52 3.29 14.99
N ARG A 20 -0.53 2.21 15.80
CA ARG A 20 0.44 1.15 15.59
C ARG A 20 0.13 0.62 14.20
N ARG A 21 1.16 0.22 13.45
CA ARG A 21 1.04 -0.40 12.10
C ARG A 21 0.25 -1.74 12.10
N GLN A 22 -0.68 -1.92 13.05
CA GLN A 22 -1.27 -3.18 13.48
C GLN A 22 -2.81 -3.18 13.34
N ASP A 23 -3.41 -2.15 12.74
CA ASP A 23 -4.88 -2.05 12.63
C ASP A 23 -5.42 -2.43 11.25
N ASN A 24 -4.57 -2.72 10.27
CA ASN A 24 -5.02 -3.24 8.97
C ASN A 24 -5.22 -4.76 9.06
N PRO A 25 -6.45 -5.29 8.95
CA PRO A 25 -6.74 -6.71 8.97
C PRO A 25 -6.33 -7.43 7.68
N ILE A 26 -5.98 -6.68 6.63
CA ILE A 26 -5.52 -7.25 5.35
C ILE A 26 -4.06 -7.69 5.50
N PRO A 27 -3.72 -8.94 5.12
CA PRO A 27 -2.33 -9.38 5.07
C PRO A 27 -1.46 -8.41 4.26
N PHE A 28 -0.22 -8.21 4.70
CA PHE A 28 0.66 -7.31 3.98
C PHE A 28 0.97 -7.88 2.58
N PRO A 29 0.85 -7.08 1.51
CA PRO A 29 1.02 -7.58 0.15
C PRO A 29 2.37 -8.24 -0.13
N GLU A 30 2.31 -9.35 -0.86
CA GLU A 30 3.46 -10.03 -1.44
C GLU A 30 4.18 -9.16 -2.48
N LEU A 31 5.43 -9.53 -2.75
CA LEU A 31 6.24 -8.85 -3.75
C LEU A 31 5.95 -9.38 -5.16
N PHE A 32 5.86 -8.48 -6.14
CA PHE A 32 5.65 -8.80 -7.55
C PHE A 32 6.97 -8.70 -8.34
N ASP A 33 7.34 -9.76 -9.05
CA ASP A 33 8.53 -9.82 -9.92
C ASP A 33 8.26 -9.52 -11.39
N GLY A 34 7.00 -9.43 -11.81
CA GLY A 34 6.63 -9.26 -13.22
C GLY A 34 5.93 -10.48 -13.83
N ASP A 35 5.61 -11.51 -13.03
CA ASP A 35 4.82 -12.66 -13.49
C ASP A 35 3.39 -12.25 -13.87
N THR A 36 3.11 -12.23 -15.17
CA THR A 36 1.80 -11.87 -15.74
C THR A 36 0.63 -12.62 -15.11
N GLU A 37 0.79 -13.92 -14.82
CA GLU A 37 -0.29 -14.73 -14.25
C GLU A 37 -0.67 -14.27 -12.82
N ARG A 38 0.26 -13.61 -12.13
CA ARG A 38 0.07 -13.09 -10.76
C ARG A 38 -0.25 -11.60 -10.72
N LEU A 39 -0.28 -10.90 -11.85
CA LEU A 39 -0.61 -9.47 -11.88
C LEU A 39 -2.00 -9.16 -11.29
N PRO A 40 -3.08 -9.92 -11.60
CA PRO A 40 -4.38 -9.69 -10.98
C PRO A 40 -4.35 -9.84 -9.45
N GLU A 41 -3.66 -10.87 -8.95
CA GLU A 41 -3.47 -11.10 -7.51
C GLU A 41 -2.75 -9.93 -6.85
N PHE A 42 -1.67 -9.43 -7.46
CA PHE A 42 -0.91 -8.27 -7.00
C PHE A 42 -1.78 -7.00 -6.89
N ILE A 43 -2.58 -6.71 -7.91
CA ILE A 43 -3.45 -5.54 -7.93
C ILE A 43 -4.55 -5.65 -6.86
N VAL A 44 -5.18 -6.83 -6.73
CA VAL A 44 -6.23 -7.06 -5.74
C VAL A 44 -5.70 -6.92 -4.31
N GLN A 45 -4.57 -7.53 -3.99
CA GLN A 45 -4.04 -7.50 -2.62
C GLN A 45 -3.55 -6.10 -2.21
N THR A 46 -2.87 -5.39 -3.11
CA THR A 46 -2.39 -4.02 -2.82
C THR A 46 -3.53 -3.03 -2.74
N GLY A 47 -4.49 -3.11 -3.68
CA GLY A 47 -5.71 -2.31 -3.65
C GLY A 47 -6.54 -2.55 -2.38
N SER A 48 -6.71 -3.80 -1.97
CA SER A 48 -7.42 -4.16 -0.73
C SER A 48 -6.72 -3.62 0.53
N TYR A 49 -5.39 -3.74 0.59
CA TYR A 49 -4.61 -3.22 1.71
C TYR A 49 -4.77 -1.69 1.82
N MET A 50 -4.63 -0.98 0.69
CA MET A 50 -4.77 0.48 0.65
C MET A 50 -6.19 0.95 0.96
N PHE A 51 -7.20 0.20 0.51
CA PHE A 51 -8.60 0.52 0.76
C PHE A 51 -8.93 0.56 2.26
N VAL A 52 -8.36 -0.35 3.05
CA VAL A 52 -8.62 -0.38 4.50
C VAL A 52 -7.89 0.73 5.25
N ASP A 53 -6.71 1.12 4.79
CA ASP A 53 -5.92 2.22 5.34
C ASP A 53 -6.07 3.51 4.50
N ASP A 54 -7.28 3.84 4.05
CA ASP A 54 -7.56 4.96 3.12
C ASP A 54 -6.96 6.30 3.57
N GLN A 55 -6.97 6.59 4.88
CA GLN A 55 -6.38 7.81 5.46
C GLN A 55 -4.85 7.86 5.34
N VAL A 56 -4.19 6.70 5.19
CA VAL A 56 -2.74 6.60 4.95
C VAL A 56 -2.45 6.72 3.47
N PHE A 57 -3.35 6.22 2.62
CA PHE A 57 -3.22 6.22 1.16
C PHE A 57 -4.14 7.29 0.53
N ASP A 58 -4.08 8.50 1.08
CA ASP A 58 -4.95 9.63 0.74
C ASP A 58 -4.56 10.34 -0.56
N THR A 59 -3.36 10.08 -1.06
CA THR A 59 -2.81 10.63 -2.31
C THR A 59 -2.36 9.53 -3.25
N ASP A 60 -2.45 9.79 -4.55
CA ASP A 60 -2.01 8.84 -5.57
C ASP A 60 -0.49 8.60 -5.51
N GLU A 61 0.31 9.62 -5.16
CA GLU A 61 1.74 9.47 -4.90
C GLU A 61 2.04 8.40 -3.84
N LEU A 62 1.29 8.39 -2.72
CA LEU A 62 1.47 7.40 -1.66
C LEU A 62 1.05 6.00 -2.11
N LYS A 63 -0.03 5.89 -2.91
CA LYS A 63 -0.46 4.61 -3.50
C LYS A 63 0.58 4.06 -4.47
N VAL A 64 1.09 4.89 -5.38
CA VAL A 64 2.12 4.49 -6.34
C VAL A 64 3.42 4.14 -5.63
N THR A 65 3.84 4.95 -4.66
CA THR A 65 5.00 4.64 -3.80
C THR A 65 4.85 3.27 -3.14
N PHE A 66 3.66 2.97 -2.62
CA PHE A 66 3.38 1.67 -2.03
C PHE A 66 3.51 0.53 -3.03
N LEU A 67 2.91 0.64 -4.22
CA LEU A 67 3.06 -0.34 -5.29
C LEU A 67 4.54 -0.57 -5.63
N ILE A 68 5.31 0.50 -5.82
CA ILE A 68 6.75 0.44 -6.11
C ILE A 68 7.51 -0.32 -5.03
N THR A 69 7.20 -0.09 -3.75
CA THR A 69 7.85 -0.81 -2.64
C THR A 69 7.52 -2.29 -2.61
N ARG A 70 6.48 -2.72 -3.33
CA ARG A 70 6.08 -4.12 -3.50
C ARG A 70 6.59 -4.74 -4.79
N LEU A 71 7.38 -4.04 -5.59
CA LEU A 71 8.06 -4.61 -6.75
C LEU A 71 9.39 -5.24 -6.35
N LYS A 72 9.79 -6.30 -7.07
CA LYS A 72 11.11 -6.94 -6.99
C LYS A 72 11.56 -7.36 -8.39
N GLY A 73 12.82 -7.80 -8.52
CA GLY A 73 13.31 -8.42 -9.75
C GLY A 73 13.05 -7.59 -11.02
N PRO A 74 12.61 -8.21 -12.13
CA PRO A 74 12.31 -7.52 -13.38
C PRO A 74 11.29 -6.38 -13.24
N ALA A 75 10.22 -6.53 -12.45
CA ALA A 75 9.25 -5.47 -12.25
C ALA A 75 9.84 -4.23 -11.56
N LEU A 76 10.75 -4.42 -10.59
CA LEU A 76 11.47 -3.30 -10.00
C LEU A 76 12.42 -2.63 -11.00
N GLN A 77 13.07 -3.40 -11.87
CA GLN A 77 13.91 -2.82 -12.94
C GLN A 77 13.08 -1.99 -13.93
N TRP A 78 11.87 -2.43 -14.23
CA TRP A 78 10.95 -1.72 -15.12
C TRP A 78 10.60 -0.31 -14.60
N VAL A 79 10.44 -0.11 -13.29
CA VAL A 79 10.03 1.20 -12.76
C VAL A 79 11.18 2.22 -12.62
N ILE A 80 12.45 1.76 -12.58
CA ILE A 80 13.62 2.64 -12.37
C ILE A 80 13.66 3.84 -13.34
N PRO A 81 13.47 3.68 -14.66
CA PRO A 81 13.51 4.81 -15.58
C PRO A 81 12.41 5.86 -15.35
N TYR A 82 11.27 5.46 -14.77
CA TYR A 82 10.20 6.40 -14.42
C TYR A 82 10.61 7.24 -13.20
N ILE A 83 11.27 6.62 -12.22
CA ILE A 83 11.83 7.30 -11.04
C ILE A 83 12.93 8.29 -11.45
N GLU A 84 13.90 7.86 -12.25
CA GLU A 84 15.02 8.70 -12.68
C GLU A 84 14.58 9.92 -13.49
N LYS A 85 13.44 9.84 -14.18
CA LYS A 85 12.89 10.91 -15.01
C LYS A 85 11.79 11.71 -14.32
N GLU A 86 11.51 11.45 -13.04
CA GLU A 86 10.42 12.08 -12.30
C GLU A 86 9.09 12.01 -13.09
N SER A 87 8.79 10.82 -13.62
CA SER A 87 7.63 10.62 -14.48
C SER A 87 6.34 11.07 -13.79
N PRO A 88 5.41 11.75 -14.49
CA PRO A 88 4.12 12.12 -13.90
C PRO A 88 3.31 10.89 -13.43
N LEU A 89 3.60 9.70 -13.97
CA LEU A 89 3.00 8.44 -13.51
C LEU A 89 3.29 8.11 -12.04
N LEU A 90 4.33 8.69 -11.43
CA LEU A 90 4.62 8.49 -10.00
C LEU A 90 3.55 9.13 -9.10
N SER A 91 2.80 10.09 -9.65
CA SER A 91 1.72 10.84 -8.99
C SER A 91 0.31 10.49 -9.50
N ASP A 92 0.20 9.53 -10.43
CA ASP A 92 -1.05 9.12 -11.06
C ASP A 92 -1.25 7.61 -10.87
N TYR A 93 -2.07 7.25 -9.90
CA TYR A 93 -2.32 5.86 -9.55
C TYR A 93 -3.01 5.09 -10.69
N SER A 94 -3.96 5.74 -11.35
CA SER A 94 -4.73 5.14 -12.43
C SER A 94 -3.86 4.87 -13.66
N GLY A 95 -3.04 5.85 -14.06
CA GLY A 95 -2.08 5.73 -15.15
C GLY A 95 -0.98 4.71 -14.84
N PHE A 96 -0.49 4.67 -13.59
CA PHE A 96 0.51 3.68 -13.18
C PHE A 96 -0.03 2.24 -13.28
N LEU A 97 -1.26 2.01 -12.83
CA LEU A 97 -1.92 0.71 -12.99
C LEU A 97 -2.12 0.37 -14.47
N ALA A 98 -2.64 1.30 -15.27
CA ALA A 98 -2.85 1.07 -16.70
C ALA A 98 -1.54 0.70 -17.42
N GLU A 99 -0.44 1.40 -17.12
CA GLU A 99 0.88 1.08 -17.66
C GLU A 99 1.38 -0.29 -17.17
N MET A 100 1.18 -0.64 -15.89
CA MET A 100 1.46 -1.98 -15.39
C MET A 100 0.69 -3.05 -16.16
N LYS A 101 -0.63 -2.88 -16.35
CA LYS A 101 -1.46 -3.83 -17.10
C LYS A 101 -0.94 -4.01 -18.53
N ARG A 102 -0.62 -2.90 -19.19
CA ARG A 102 -0.09 -2.88 -20.55
C ARG A 102 1.27 -3.59 -20.66
N VAL A 103 2.18 -3.35 -19.72
CA VAL A 103 3.55 -3.87 -19.75
C VAL A 103 3.62 -5.34 -19.36
N PHE A 104 2.88 -5.74 -18.33
CA PHE A 104 2.87 -7.12 -17.84
C PHE A 104 1.75 -7.96 -18.43
N GLY A 105 1.03 -7.47 -19.45
CA GLY A 105 0.12 -8.29 -20.26
C GLY A 105 -1.18 -8.70 -19.59
N TRP A 106 -1.79 -7.81 -18.79
CA TRP A 106 -3.17 -8.00 -18.37
C TRP A 106 -4.10 -7.35 -19.40
N GLU A 107 -4.43 -8.13 -20.43
CA GLU A 107 -5.55 -7.82 -21.32
C GLU A 107 -6.84 -8.19 -20.58
N GLU A 108 -7.73 -7.22 -20.39
CA GLU A 108 -9.11 -7.52 -20.03
C GLU A 108 -9.72 -8.08 -21.32
N ASP A 109 -9.92 -9.40 -21.39
CA ASP A 109 -10.68 -10.00 -22.50
C ASP A 109 -12.05 -9.30 -22.52
N ASP A 110 -12.26 -8.40 -23.49
CA ASP A 110 -13.50 -7.64 -23.73
C ASP A 110 -14.69 -8.54 -24.16
N ASP A 111 -14.63 -9.84 -23.84
CA ASP A 111 -15.56 -10.87 -24.31
C ASP A 111 -16.55 -11.32 -23.21
N PHE A 112 -17.36 -10.40 -22.66
CA PHE A 112 -18.61 -10.74 -21.95
C PHE A 112 -19.72 -9.70 -22.12
#